data_AF-A0A1H7QL47-F1
#
_entry.id   AF-A0A1H7QL47-F1
#
_cell.length_a   1.000
_cell.length_b   1.000
_cell.length_c   1.000
_cell.angle_alpha   90.00
_cell.angle_beta   90.00
_cell.angle_gamma   90.00
#
_symmetry.space_group_name_H-M   'P 1'
#
loop_
_entity.id
_entity.type
_entity.pdbx_description
1 polymer ?
#
loop_
_entity_poly.entity_id
_entity_poly.type
_entity_poly.pdbx_seq_one_letter_code
_entity_poly.pdbx_strand_id
1 'polypeptide(L)'
;MEPIETPTGQAGEDLGALLRCVLSENPGLTQKRIAERAGIPYATLNAWVTGRRGAGGRIASDDLRALADALPEAYPAARVFAAAGRRTPADLDAEREIRLLEIYRGLDADQQRALVEMARALAKLPRPRRAG
;
A
#
# COMPACT_ATOMS: atom_id res chain seq x y z
N MET A 1 -17.68 22.25 -12.40
CA MET A 1 -16.64 21.23 -12.18
C MET A 1 -16.66 20.95 -10.69
N GLU A 2 -17.43 19.92 -10.31
CA GLU A 2 -17.63 19.54 -8.91
C GLU A 2 -16.26 19.09 -8.33
N PRO A 3 -15.89 19.52 -7.12
CA PRO A 3 -14.67 19.06 -6.48
C PRO A 3 -14.82 17.57 -6.17
N ILE A 4 -13.90 16.76 -6.70
CA ILE A 4 -13.77 15.35 -6.33
C ILE A 4 -13.27 15.36 -4.87
N GLU A 5 -14.20 15.26 -3.92
CA GLU A 5 -13.88 14.96 -2.53
C GLU A 5 -13.09 13.67 -2.51
N THR A 6 -11.77 13.78 -2.37
CA THR A 6 -10.93 12.63 -2.07
C THR A 6 -11.39 12.13 -0.70
N PRO A 7 -11.92 10.90 -0.55
CA PRO A 7 -12.37 10.44 0.75
C PRO A 7 -11.15 10.36 1.66
N THR A 8 -11.01 11.37 2.50
CA THR A 8 -10.10 11.39 3.63
C THR A 8 -10.49 10.21 4.50
N GLY A 9 -9.62 9.18 4.55
CA GLY A 9 -9.84 8.03 5.41
C GLY A 9 -10.24 8.47 6.80
N GLN A 10 -11.36 7.95 7.30
CA GLN A 10 -11.87 8.28 8.63
C GLN A 10 -10.75 8.03 9.64
N ALA A 11 -10.37 9.08 10.38
CA ALA A 11 -9.32 9.01 11.37
C ALA A 11 -9.63 7.88 12.38
N GLY A 12 -8.87 6.77 12.31
CA GLY A 12 -9.04 5.61 13.18
C GLY A 12 -9.58 4.33 12.51
N GLU A 13 -9.82 4.32 11.19
CA GLU A 13 -10.20 3.10 10.45
C GLU A 13 -9.05 2.08 10.48
N ASP A 14 -9.26 0.91 11.11
CA ASP A 14 -8.39 -0.27 10.99
C ASP A 14 -8.62 -0.95 9.63
N LEU A 15 -7.59 -1.58 9.05
CA LEU A 15 -7.66 -2.34 7.80
C LEU A 15 -8.81 -3.34 7.80
N GLY A 16 -9.08 -4.01 8.93
CA GLY A 16 -10.22 -4.91 9.06
C GLY A 16 -11.57 -4.20 8.94
N ALA A 17 -11.69 -2.98 9.47
CA ALA A 17 -12.88 -2.16 9.32
C ALA A 17 -13.07 -1.70 7.87
N LEU A 18 -12.00 -1.22 7.22
CA LEU A 18 -12.02 -0.82 5.81
C LEU A 18 -12.52 -1.96 4.93
N LEU A 19 -11.96 -3.16 5.08
CA LEU A 19 -12.35 -4.30 4.25
C LEU A 19 -13.79 -4.74 4.49
N ARG A 20 -14.31 -4.59 5.71
CA ARG A 20 -15.74 -4.85 5.98
C ARG A 20 -16.65 -3.81 5.32
N CYS A 21 -16.25 -2.53 5.31
CA CYS A 21 -16.96 -1.47 4.59
C CYS A 21 -17.01 -1.76 3.09
N VAL A 22 -15.86 -2.08 2.48
CA VAL A 22 -15.77 -2.49 1.07
C VAL A 22 -16.77 -3.59 0.73
N LEU A 23 -16.78 -4.67 1.52
CA LEU A 23 -17.65 -5.84 1.26
C LEU A 23 -19.13 -5.51 1.45
N SER A 24 -19.45 -4.63 2.40
CA SER A 24 -20.82 -4.18 2.65
C SER A 24 -21.35 -3.27 1.54
N GLU A 25 -20.50 -2.38 1.02
CA GLU A 25 -20.85 -1.42 -0.03
C GLU A 25 -20.88 -2.06 -1.43
N ASN A 26 -20.25 -3.23 -1.60
CA ASN A 26 -20.11 -3.91 -2.88
C ASN A 26 -20.64 -5.36 -2.79
N PRO A 27 -21.97 -5.59 -2.85
CA PRO A 27 -22.57 -6.93 -2.68
C PRO A 27 -22.08 -8.00 -3.67
N GLY A 28 -21.58 -7.59 -4.84
CA GLY A 28 -21.00 -8.49 -5.85
C GLY A 28 -19.53 -8.84 -5.62
N LEU A 29 -18.87 -8.20 -4.66
CA LEU A 29 -17.46 -8.40 -4.33
C LEU A 29 -17.36 -9.30 -3.09
N THR A 30 -16.64 -10.41 -3.22
CA THR A 30 -16.45 -11.36 -2.12
C THR A 30 -14.99 -11.37 -1.70
N GLN A 31 -14.71 -11.76 -0.45
CA GLN A 31 -13.33 -11.95 0.03
C GLN A 31 -12.54 -12.91 -0.89
N LYS A 32 -13.18 -13.97 -1.39
CA LYS A 32 -12.56 -14.90 -2.34
C LYS A 32 -12.12 -14.20 -3.63
N ARG A 33 -13.00 -13.38 -4.21
CA ARG A 33 -12.68 -12.62 -5.43
C ARG A 33 -11.58 -11.59 -5.19
N ILE A 34 -11.60 -10.89 -4.06
CA ILE A 34 -10.53 -9.94 -3.69
C ILE A 34 -9.20 -10.66 -3.55
N ALA A 35 -9.17 -11.79 -2.83
CA ALA A 35 -7.98 -12.61 -2.64
C ALA A 35 -7.40 -13.10 -3.99
N GLU A 36 -8.26 -13.62 -4.88
CA GLU A 36 -7.88 -14.06 -6.23
C GLU A 36 -7.31 -12.92 -7.07
N ARG A 37 -7.97 -11.74 -7.08
CA ARG A 37 -7.51 -10.57 -7.85
C ARG A 37 -6.21 -9.99 -7.32
N ALA A 38 -6.03 -9.97 -6.00
CA ALA A 38 -4.82 -9.47 -5.35
C ALA A 38 -3.66 -10.48 -5.36
N GLY A 39 -3.91 -11.75 -5.72
CA GLY A 39 -2.91 -12.81 -5.62
C GLY A 39 -2.54 -13.19 -4.18
N ILE A 40 -3.40 -12.86 -3.21
CA ILE A 40 -3.16 -13.06 -1.77
C ILE A 40 -3.93 -14.31 -1.31
N PRO A 41 -3.35 -15.19 -0.47
CA PRO A 41 -4.09 -16.34 0.05
C PRO A 41 -5.36 -15.91 0.78
N TYR A 42 -6.49 -16.60 0.51
CA TYR A 42 -7.77 -16.29 1.15
C TYR A 42 -7.69 -16.28 2.68
N ALA A 43 -6.94 -17.21 3.27
CA ALA A 43 -6.73 -17.27 4.72
C ALA A 43 -6.07 -15.99 5.27
N THR A 44 -5.11 -15.42 4.53
CA THR A 44 -4.44 -14.17 4.87
C THR A 44 -5.42 -13.00 4.81
N LEU A 45 -6.20 -12.88 3.73
CA LEU A 45 -7.20 -11.82 3.61
C LEU A 45 -8.27 -11.94 4.71
N ASN A 46 -8.77 -13.14 4.97
CA ASN A 46 -9.74 -13.38 6.03
C ASN A 46 -9.17 -13.03 7.43
N ALA A 47 -7.88 -13.26 7.67
CA ALA A 47 -7.22 -12.83 8.90
C ALA A 47 -7.20 -11.31 9.04
N TRP A 48 -6.94 -10.57 7.95
CA TRP A 48 -7.02 -9.11 7.95
C TRP A 48 -8.45 -8.60 8.16
N VAL A 49 -9.44 -9.20 7.49
CA VAL A 49 -10.86 -8.83 7.65
C VAL A 49 -11.36 -9.07 9.08
N THR A 50 -10.93 -10.15 9.73
CA THR A 50 -11.40 -10.54 11.06
C THR A 50 -10.58 -9.96 12.21
N GLY A 51 -9.44 -9.33 11.92
CA GLY A 51 -8.54 -8.76 12.94
C GLY A 51 -7.92 -9.79 13.89
N ARG A 52 -8.00 -11.10 13.59
CA ARG A 52 -7.38 -12.15 14.42
C ARG A 52 -5.86 -12.18 14.19
N ARG A 53 -5.09 -12.13 15.29
CA ARG A 53 -3.62 -12.26 15.42
C ARG A 53 -2.89 -12.70 14.14
N GLY A 54 -2.20 -11.75 13.51
CA GLY A 54 -1.40 -11.93 12.30
C GLY A 54 -1.14 -10.62 11.55
N ALA A 55 -2.06 -9.65 11.67
CA ALA A 55 -1.88 -8.26 11.22
C ALA A 55 -0.83 -7.46 12.04
N GLY A 56 -0.22 -8.09 13.06
CA GLY A 56 0.96 -7.58 13.76
C GLY A 56 2.30 -7.97 13.11
N GLY A 57 2.27 -8.88 12.12
CA GLY A 57 3.39 -9.06 11.20
C GLY A 57 3.46 -7.85 10.26
N ARG A 58 4.67 -7.50 9.79
CA ARG A 58 4.80 -6.50 8.73
C ARG A 58 4.08 -7.02 7.48
N ILE A 59 2.84 -6.59 7.26
CA ILE A 59 2.17 -6.76 5.95
C ILE A 59 3.12 -6.12 4.92
N ALA A 60 3.46 -6.87 3.87
CA ALA A 60 4.34 -6.37 2.83
C ALA A 60 3.67 -5.18 2.13
N SER A 61 4.47 -4.20 1.69
CA SER A 61 3.91 -3.07 0.93
C SER A 61 3.32 -3.54 -0.40
N ASP A 62 3.91 -4.57 -1.00
CA ASP A 62 3.42 -5.17 -2.24
C ASP A 62 2.05 -5.81 -2.05
N ASP A 63 1.82 -6.49 -0.93
CA ASP A 63 0.52 -7.05 -0.58
C ASP A 63 -0.55 -5.96 -0.38
N LEU A 64 -0.21 -4.85 0.27
CA LEU A 64 -1.14 -3.72 0.45
C LEU A 64 -1.46 -3.01 -0.87
N ARG A 65 -0.49 -2.95 -1.78
CA ARG A 65 -0.68 -2.39 -3.13
C ARG A 65 -1.54 -3.31 -3.98
N ALA A 66 -1.23 -4.59 -4.05
CA ALA A 66 -2.03 -5.58 -4.76
C ALA A 66 -3.46 -5.68 -4.20
N LEU A 67 -3.62 -5.53 -2.88
CA LEU A 67 -4.93 -5.41 -2.26
C LEU A 67 -5.67 -4.16 -2.78
N ALA A 68 -5.04 -2.99 -2.76
CA ALA A 68 -5.66 -1.76 -3.25
C ALA A 68 -6.07 -1.84 -4.73
N ASP A 69 -5.23 -2.44 -5.57
CA ASP A 69 -5.51 -2.65 -7.01
C ASP A 69 -6.68 -3.62 -7.25
N ALA A 70 -6.96 -4.52 -6.28
CA ALA A 70 -8.09 -5.45 -6.34
C ALA A 70 -9.42 -4.84 -5.86
N LEU A 71 -9.38 -3.69 -5.19
CA LEU A 71 -10.54 -2.98 -4.65
C LEU A 71 -11.15 -2.01 -5.68
N PRO A 72 -12.40 -1.54 -5.45
CA PRO A 72 -12.97 -0.46 -6.24
C PRO A 72 -12.17 0.84 -6.10
N GLU A 73 -12.19 1.72 -7.12
CA GLU A 73 -11.42 2.98 -7.16
C GLU A 73 -11.67 3.91 -5.96
N ALA A 74 -12.83 3.81 -5.31
CA ALA A 74 -13.16 4.51 -4.07
C ALA A 74 -12.24 4.14 -2.88
N TYR A 75 -11.42 3.10 -3.02
CA TYR A 75 -10.50 2.58 -2.00
C TYR A 75 -9.05 2.63 -2.51
N PRO A 76 -8.47 3.84 -2.68
CA PRO A 76 -7.12 3.99 -3.19
C PRO A 76 -6.07 3.42 -2.24
N ALA A 77 -4.89 3.09 -2.76
CA ALA A 77 -3.76 2.57 -1.99
C ALA A 77 -3.46 3.43 -0.76
N ALA A 78 -3.51 4.76 -0.87
CA ALA A 78 -3.28 5.64 0.27
C ALA A 78 -4.21 5.36 1.46
N ARG A 79 -5.50 5.06 1.20
CA ARG A 79 -6.47 4.72 2.25
C ARG A 79 -6.21 3.34 2.83
N VAL A 80 -5.90 2.35 1.98
CA VAL A 80 -5.56 0.98 2.42
C VAL A 80 -4.31 0.97 3.31
N PHE A 81 -3.26 1.69 2.92
CA PHE A 81 -2.04 1.83 3.71
C PHE A 81 -2.31 2.55 5.03
N ALA A 82 -3.06 3.66 5.00
CA ALA A 82 -3.42 4.39 6.21
C ALA A 82 -4.20 3.49 7.19
N ALA A 83 -5.15 2.70 6.70
CA ALA A 83 -5.92 1.77 7.50
C ALA A 83 -5.05 0.63 8.09
N ALA A 84 -4.00 0.22 7.38
CA ALA A 84 -2.98 -0.71 7.89
C ALA A 84 -1.98 -0.06 8.88
N GLY A 85 -2.21 1.19 9.30
CA GLY A 85 -1.29 1.94 10.17
C GLY A 85 0.06 2.22 9.51
N ARG A 86 0.10 2.24 8.17
CA ARG A 86 1.29 2.55 7.37
C ARG A 86 1.08 3.89 6.69
N ARG A 87 2.10 4.75 6.72
CA ARG A 87 2.16 5.83 5.74
C ARG A 87 2.50 5.18 4.40
N THR A 88 1.70 5.45 3.37
CA THR A 88 1.97 5.05 1.98
C THR A 88 3.45 5.38 1.70
N PRO A 89 4.27 4.41 1.28
CA PRO A 89 5.52 4.74 0.59
C PRO A 89 5.12 5.77 -0.46
N ALA A 90 5.76 6.96 -0.44
CA ALA A 90 5.39 8.05 -1.34
C ALA A 90 5.16 7.46 -2.73
N ASP A 91 4.03 7.78 -3.37
CA ASP A 91 3.75 7.31 -4.72
C ASP A 91 4.97 7.67 -5.58
N LEU A 92 5.83 6.69 -5.82
CA LEU A 92 6.67 6.72 -6.98
C LEU A 92 5.65 6.58 -8.08
N ASP A 93 5.35 7.69 -8.75
CA ASP A 93 4.74 7.59 -10.06
C ASP A 93 5.57 6.59 -10.89
N ALA A 94 4.90 5.79 -11.72
CA ALA A 94 5.56 4.73 -12.48
C ALA A 94 6.74 5.28 -13.30
N GLU A 95 6.67 6.55 -13.71
CA GLU A 95 7.75 7.25 -14.41
C GLU A 95 9.02 7.41 -13.56
N ARG A 96 8.91 7.81 -12.28
CA ARG A 96 10.04 7.91 -11.36
C ARG A 96 10.63 6.54 -11.05
N GLU A 97 9.79 5.51 -10.94
CA GLU A 97 10.28 4.15 -10.73
C GLU A 97 11.06 3.64 -11.95
N ILE A 98 10.50 3.82 -13.15
CA ILE A 98 11.18 3.50 -14.40
C ILE A 98 12.51 4.25 -14.51
N ARG A 99 12.50 5.56 -14.25
CA ARG A 99 13.70 6.41 -14.31
C ARG A 99 14.76 5.95 -13.31
N LEU A 100 14.37 5.57 -12.09
CA LEU A 100 15.30 5.03 -11.10
C LEU A 100 15.91 3.69 -11.56
N LEU A 101 15.10 2.81 -12.15
CA LEU A 101 15.56 1.53 -12.68
C LEU A 101 16.48 1.69 -13.89
N GLU A 102 16.21 2.65 -14.77
CA GLU A 102 17.09 2.99 -15.90
C GLU A 102 18.46 3.45 -15.42
N ILE A 103 18.51 4.35 -14.42
CA ILE A 103 19.76 4.79 -13.81
C ILE A 103 20.50 3.59 -13.21
N TYR A 104 19.82 2.76 -12.42
CA TYR A 104 20.43 1.60 -11.77
C TYR A 104 21.04 0.60 -12.76
N ARG A 105 20.35 0.33 -13.88
CA ARG A 105 20.82 -0.58 -14.94
C ARG A 105 22.06 -0.06 -15.68
N GLY A 106 22.26 1.25 -15.71
CA GLY A 106 23.43 1.88 -16.33
C GLY A 106 24.70 1.87 -15.45
N LEU A 107 24.59 1.46 -14.19
CA LEU A 107 25.71 1.43 -13.23
C LEU A 107 26.43 0.08 -13.26
N ASP A 108 27.73 0.09 -12.94
CA ASP A 108 28.48 -1.15 -12.67
C ASP A 108 28.13 -1.77 -11.31
N ALA A 109 28.63 -2.98 -11.03
CA ALA A 109 28.27 -3.74 -9.82
C ALA A 109 28.70 -3.05 -8.51
N ASP A 110 29.77 -2.25 -8.51
CA ASP A 110 30.22 -1.54 -7.31
C ASP A 110 29.36 -0.29 -7.07
N GLN A 111 29.04 0.44 -8.14
CA GLN A 111 28.15 1.58 -8.13
C GLN A 111 26.71 1.18 -7.75
N GLN A 112 26.21 0.06 -8.25
CA GLN A 112 24.91 -0.50 -7.86
C GLN A 112 24.87 -0.82 -6.36
N ARG A 113 25.91 -1.45 -5.82
CA ARG A 113 26.02 -1.74 -4.39
C ARG A 113 26.04 -0.45 -3.56
N ALA A 114 26.82 0.54 -3.98
CA ALA A 114 26.90 1.83 -3.31
C ALA A 114 25.55 2.58 -3.30
N LEU A 115 24.82 2.57 -4.42
CA LEU A 115 23.50 3.19 -4.53
C LEU A 115 22.48 2.53 -3.59
N VAL A 116 22.48 1.20 -3.50
CA VAL A 116 21.58 0.46 -2.59
C VAL A 116 21.90 0.81 -1.12
N GLU A 117 23.17 0.87 -0.73
CA GLU A 117 23.57 1.24 0.62
C GLU A 117 23.18 2.68 0.96
N MET A 118 23.37 3.62 0.03
CA MET A 118 22.92 5.00 0.19
C MET A 118 21.41 5.10 0.34
N ALA A 119 20.64 4.38 -0.49
CA ALA A 119 19.18 4.34 -0.40
C ALA A 119 18.72 3.77 0.96
N ARG A 120 19.38 2.71 1.45
CA ARG A 120 19.13 2.14 2.78
C ARG A 120 19.43 3.13 3.91
N ALA A 121 20.51 3.90 3.79
CA ALA A 121 20.86 4.94 4.76
C ALA A 121 19.80 6.05 4.79
N LEU A 122 19.41 6.56 3.61
CA LEU A 122 18.35 7.57 3.47
C LEU A 122 17.02 7.10 4.05
N ALA A 123 16.65 5.84 3.86
CA ALA A 123 15.41 5.27 4.40
C ALA A 123 15.35 5.25 5.94
N LYS A 124 16.49 5.27 6.62
CA LYS A 124 16.60 5.30 8.09
C LYS A 124 16.52 6.72 8.66
N LEU A 125 16.70 7.76 7.83
CA LEU A 125 16.66 9.14 8.30
C LEU A 125 15.24 9.54 8.72
N PRO A 126 15.09 10.28 9.83
CA PRO A 126 13.80 10.84 10.21
C PRO A 126 13.36 11.83 9.13
N ARG A 127 12.15 11.62 8.58
CA ARG A 127 11.62 12.49 7.53
C ARG A 127 11.24 13.85 8.12
N PRO A 128 11.55 14.97 7.44
CA PRO A 128 11.19 16.30 7.91
C PRO A 128 9.67 16.39 8.04
N ARG A 129 9.21 16.93 9.17
CA ARG A 129 7.80 17.25 9.39
C ARG A 129 7.50 18.46 8.51
N ARG A 130 6.76 18.27 7.41
CA ARG A 130 6.31 19.39 6.58
C ARG A 130 5.52 20.35 7.49
N ALA A 131 6.07 21.53 7.74
CA ALA A 131 5.30 22.64 8.27
C ALA A 131 4.28 23.01 7.19
N GLY A 132 3.02 23.10 7.59
CA GLY A 132 1.91 23.52 6.73
C GLY A 132 2.03 24.99 6.34
#